data_AF-A0AAW2EY49-F1
#
_entry.id   AF-A0AAW2EY49-F1
#
_cell.length_a   1.000
_cell.length_b   1.000
_cell.length_c   1.000
_cell.angle_alpha   90.00
_cell.angle_beta   90.00
_cell.angle_gamma   90.00
#
_symmetry.space_group_name_H-M   'P 1'
#
loop_
_entity.id
_entity.type
_entity.pdbx_description
1 polymer ?
#
loop_
_entity_poly.entity_id
_entity_poly.type
_entity_poly.pdbx_seq_one_letter_code
_entity_poly.pdbx_strand_id
1 'polypeptide(L)'
;MNEIGESNSQPENMTLGVKIDPAPSENKDNNKRNVDFSMPDEEKDDLKNKFLNYVANSKAIFKSQQKEEPELTFEEKRAIAEKLLEKSQCLFLSKFGHYLKVEHLEYFGKSQDYETVYHVNRLRRYFNNSTRRIDIRNRRYEALKMLIEKGDYFSECEMMKRNPLLYEHLVGQYLTEEEKKTRDTFDTKSITYIDILMETVERDKLQKHLKNQQEEEDEVREENDSDDDEESDASSIEFETNCDKQKHRRWGEDLNEKEHKDKDRDKKLQNSKMHKISNQEIKLLRQEFITNMYQSFLDGKDRDFDYSTVDDNEAYDNVELRSQDEEEKYFDSEAPETILPCNECNDQNESEDELDIYMKSLKEQTPTNAHTSDNQT
;
A
#
# COMPACT_ATOMS: atom_id res chain seq x y z
N MET A 1 42.47 64.58 2.76
CA MET A 1 41.98 64.40 4.15
C MET A 1 40.75 63.52 4.06
N ASN A 2 40.63 62.28 4.53
CA ASN A 2 41.48 61.21 5.09
C ASN A 2 40.71 59.92 4.67
N GLU A 3 41.26 58.89 4.02
CA GLU A 3 42.08 57.78 4.55
C GLU A 3 41.58 57.07 5.83
N ILE A 4 41.74 55.73 5.80
CA ILE A 4 41.61 54.69 6.84
C ILE A 4 40.21 54.01 6.87
N GLY A 5 40.07 52.68 6.78
CA GLY A 5 41.03 51.58 6.71
C GLY A 5 40.29 50.24 6.83
N GLU A 6 40.74 49.25 6.07
CA GLU A 6 40.30 47.85 6.11
C GLU A 6 40.75 47.17 7.42
N SER A 7 39.93 46.28 7.96
CA SER A 7 40.35 45.32 8.99
C SER A 7 39.84 43.91 8.69
N ASN A 8 40.79 43.07 8.31
CA ASN A 8 40.72 41.60 8.26
C ASN A 8 40.39 41.01 9.64
N SER A 9 39.48 40.04 9.68
CA SER A 9 39.47 39.01 10.72
C SER A 9 39.04 37.66 10.11
N GLN A 10 39.97 36.71 10.17
CA GLN A 10 39.78 35.31 9.77
C GLN A 10 38.89 34.58 10.78
N PRO A 11 38.08 33.57 10.37
CA PRO A 11 37.69 32.50 11.27
C PRO A 11 38.70 31.34 11.18
N GLU A 12 39.24 30.98 12.33
CA GLU A 12 40.18 29.89 12.55
C GLU A 12 39.52 28.52 12.33
N ASN A 13 40.27 27.62 11.68
CA ASN A 13 39.93 26.21 11.52
C ASN A 13 40.15 25.47 12.84
N MET A 14 39.13 24.76 13.35
CA MET A 14 39.28 23.86 14.50
C MET A 14 39.04 22.41 14.08
N THR A 15 40.15 21.73 13.80
CA THR A 15 40.28 20.28 13.65
C THR A 15 40.23 19.62 15.03
N LEU A 16 39.30 18.69 15.28
CA LEU A 16 39.35 17.82 16.45
C LEU A 16 39.31 16.35 16.01
N GLY A 17 40.40 15.67 16.33
CA GLY A 17 40.70 14.30 15.97
C GLY A 17 40.14 13.27 16.94
N VAL A 18 39.96 12.09 16.36
CA VAL A 18 39.65 10.79 16.97
C VAL A 18 40.66 10.40 18.05
N LYS A 19 40.15 9.87 19.17
CA LYS A 19 40.85 8.86 19.99
C LYS A 19 39.85 7.81 20.50
N ILE A 20 40.16 6.55 20.20
CA ILE A 20 39.45 5.32 20.59
C ILE A 20 40.38 4.56 21.56
N ASP A 21 39.76 3.75 22.43
CA ASP A 21 40.23 2.54 23.17
C ASP A 21 40.46 2.69 24.70
N PRO A 22 40.28 1.63 25.53
CA PRO A 22 39.70 0.28 25.31
C PRO A 22 38.67 -0.19 26.39
N ALA A 23 38.14 -1.42 26.21
CA ALA A 23 37.12 -2.16 26.97
C ALA A 23 37.40 -2.44 28.48
N PRO A 24 36.43 -3.02 29.24
CA PRO A 24 36.35 -4.49 29.30
C PRO A 24 34.93 -5.10 29.34
N SER A 25 34.89 -6.38 28.95
CA SER A 25 33.77 -7.31 28.89
C SER A 25 33.25 -7.77 30.26
N GLU A 26 31.93 -7.93 30.41
CA GLU A 26 31.31 -9.06 31.14
C GLU A 26 29.99 -9.49 30.48
N ASN A 27 29.84 -10.80 30.30
CA ASN A 27 28.77 -11.51 29.62
C ASN A 27 27.48 -11.58 30.45
N LYS A 28 26.30 -11.50 29.81
CA LYS A 28 25.17 -12.41 30.12
C LYS A 28 24.34 -12.76 28.88
N ASP A 29 24.06 -14.05 28.83
CA ASP A 29 23.43 -14.85 27.79
C ASP A 29 22.09 -14.34 27.24
N ASN A 30 21.93 -14.39 25.92
CA ASN A 30 20.63 -14.69 25.30
C ASN A 30 20.81 -15.57 24.06
N ASN A 31 20.63 -16.86 24.31
CA ASN A 31 20.82 -17.98 23.40
C ASN A 31 19.65 -18.08 22.40
N LYS A 32 19.65 -17.23 21.37
CA LYS A 32 18.95 -17.54 20.10
C LYS A 32 20.01 -18.09 19.15
N ARG A 33 20.00 -19.42 18.99
CA ARG A 33 20.88 -20.16 18.09
C ARG A 33 20.72 -19.66 16.65
N ASN A 34 21.46 -18.61 16.31
CA ASN A 34 21.86 -18.32 14.96
C ASN A 34 22.97 -19.32 14.68
N VAL A 35 22.61 -20.44 14.05
CA VAL A 35 23.57 -21.47 13.70
C VAL A 35 24.47 -20.84 12.64
N ASP A 36 25.65 -20.42 13.06
CA ASP A 36 26.73 -19.99 12.19
C ASP A 36 27.15 -21.20 11.33
N PHE A 37 26.38 -21.46 10.27
CA PHE A 37 26.78 -22.34 9.20
C PHE A 37 27.86 -21.61 8.40
N SER A 38 29.11 -21.77 8.87
CA SER A 38 30.28 -21.58 8.05
C SER A 38 30.23 -22.60 6.91
N MET A 39 29.55 -22.24 5.83
CA MET A 39 29.59 -22.98 4.56
C MET A 39 31.06 -23.06 4.12
N PRO A 40 31.65 -24.27 3.97
CA PRO A 40 32.99 -24.45 3.44
C PRO A 40 33.12 -23.79 2.06
N ASP A 41 34.33 -23.30 1.73
CA ASP A 41 34.56 -22.58 0.47
C ASP A 41 34.25 -23.42 -0.78
N GLU A 42 34.28 -24.76 -0.66
CA GLU A 42 33.85 -25.69 -1.71
C GLU A 42 32.35 -25.58 -2.04
N GLU A 43 31.49 -25.38 -1.04
CA GLU A 43 30.03 -25.23 -1.26
C GLU A 43 29.69 -23.86 -1.87
N LYS A 44 30.51 -22.83 -1.60
CA LYS A 44 30.37 -21.51 -2.24
C LYS A 44 30.72 -21.57 -3.72
N ASP A 45 31.74 -22.33 -4.10
CA ASP A 45 32.13 -22.50 -5.50
C ASP A 45 31.08 -23.33 -6.27
N ASP A 46 30.48 -24.33 -5.62
CA ASP A 46 29.33 -25.06 -6.17
C ASP A 46 28.12 -24.15 -6.38
N LEU A 47 27.79 -23.30 -5.40
CA LEU A 47 26.72 -22.31 -5.53
C LEU A 47 27.03 -21.30 -6.64
N LYS A 48 28.29 -20.83 -6.73
CA LYS A 48 28.79 -19.95 -7.80
C LYS A 48 28.54 -20.57 -9.17
N ASN A 49 28.93 -21.83 -9.35
CA ASN A 49 28.74 -22.54 -10.60
C ASN A 49 27.24 -22.75 -10.94
N LYS A 50 26.42 -23.09 -9.94
CA LYS A 50 24.97 -23.29 -10.11
C LYS A 50 24.27 -22.01 -10.58
N PHE A 51 24.54 -20.87 -9.95
CA PHE A 51 23.87 -19.64 -10.34
C PHE A 51 24.40 -19.07 -11.66
N LEU A 52 25.69 -19.22 -11.97
CA LEU A 52 26.24 -18.81 -13.26
C LEU A 52 25.64 -19.60 -14.42
N ASN A 53 25.45 -20.92 -14.24
CA ASN A 53 24.76 -21.75 -15.22
C ASN A 53 23.29 -21.33 -15.38
N TYR A 54 22.61 -21.00 -14.28
CA TYR A 54 21.23 -20.54 -14.30
C TYR A 54 21.09 -19.19 -15.03
N VAL A 55 21.97 -18.24 -14.74
CA VAL A 55 22.02 -16.94 -15.41
C VAL A 55 22.32 -17.13 -16.91
N ALA A 56 23.29 -17.97 -17.28
CA ALA A 56 23.63 -18.23 -18.68
C ALA A 56 22.50 -18.90 -19.48
N ASN A 57 21.62 -19.68 -18.82
CA ASN A 57 20.40 -20.23 -19.41
C ASN A 57 19.23 -19.23 -19.49
N SER A 58 19.30 -18.14 -18.75
CA SER A 58 18.24 -17.14 -18.71
C SER A 58 18.26 -16.21 -19.95
N LYS A 59 17.16 -15.50 -20.16
CA LYS A 59 17.02 -14.49 -21.24
C LYS A 59 17.74 -13.16 -20.92
N ALA A 60 18.75 -13.19 -20.04
CA ALA A 60 19.49 -12.01 -19.66
C ALA A 60 20.28 -11.42 -20.84
N ILE A 61 20.40 -10.09 -20.86
CA ILE A 61 21.16 -9.36 -21.88
C ILE A 61 22.59 -9.22 -21.39
N PHE A 62 23.49 -10.04 -21.92
CA PHE A 62 24.91 -10.04 -21.55
C PHE A 62 25.71 -8.95 -22.28
N LYS A 63 25.32 -8.64 -23.52
CA LYS A 63 25.89 -7.60 -24.38
C LYS A 63 24.79 -7.01 -25.27
N SER A 64 24.96 -5.75 -25.69
CA SER A 64 24.14 -5.13 -26.72
C SER A 64 24.52 -5.74 -28.07
N GLN A 65 23.82 -6.79 -28.48
CA GLN A 65 24.04 -7.46 -29.77
C GLN A 65 23.27 -6.72 -30.88
N GLN A 66 23.90 -6.48 -32.02
CA GLN A 66 23.20 -5.98 -33.20
C GLN A 66 22.41 -7.12 -33.85
N LYS A 67 21.34 -6.79 -34.59
CA LYS A 67 20.39 -7.76 -35.19
C LYS A 67 21.04 -8.82 -36.11
N GLU A 68 22.28 -8.60 -36.54
CA GLU A 68 23.05 -9.48 -37.44
C GLU A 68 24.19 -10.24 -36.75
N GLU A 69 24.40 -10.04 -35.44
CA GLU A 69 25.42 -10.77 -34.69
C GLU A 69 24.89 -12.15 -34.23
N PRO A 70 25.74 -13.19 -34.24
CA PRO A 70 25.36 -14.51 -33.74
C PRO A 70 25.00 -14.45 -32.25
N GLU A 71 23.99 -15.20 -31.85
CA GLU A 71 23.60 -15.33 -30.44
C GLU A 71 24.81 -15.82 -29.62
N LEU A 72 25.11 -15.13 -28.52
CA LEU A 72 26.22 -15.51 -27.63
C LEU A 72 26.03 -16.97 -27.17
N THR A 73 27.11 -17.75 -27.28
CA THR A 73 27.11 -19.13 -26.80
C THR A 73 26.97 -19.16 -25.28
N PHE A 74 26.43 -20.27 -24.75
CA PHE A 74 26.26 -20.45 -23.31
C PHE A 74 27.55 -20.23 -22.52
N GLU A 75 28.67 -20.72 -23.04
CA GLU A 75 30.00 -20.60 -22.42
C GLU A 75 30.49 -19.14 -22.41
N GLU A 76 30.27 -18.40 -23.50
CA GLU A 76 30.61 -16.97 -23.57
C GLU A 76 29.76 -16.14 -22.61
N LYS A 77 28.46 -16.43 -22.50
CA LYS A 77 27.55 -15.79 -21.53
C LYS A 77 28.04 -16.01 -20.10
N ARG A 78 28.39 -17.25 -19.76
CA ARG A 78 28.96 -17.61 -18.46
C ARG A 78 30.27 -16.87 -18.19
N ALA A 79 31.20 -16.85 -19.15
CA ALA A 79 32.49 -16.16 -18.98
C ALA A 79 32.33 -14.64 -18.80
N ILE A 80 31.34 -14.02 -19.46
CA ILE A 80 31.02 -12.60 -19.26
C ILE A 80 30.46 -12.36 -17.85
N ALA A 81 29.53 -13.20 -17.40
CA ALA A 81 28.96 -13.13 -16.06
C ALA A 81 30.02 -13.30 -14.97
N GLU A 82 30.92 -14.28 -15.12
CA GLU A 82 32.01 -14.54 -14.17
C GLU A 82 32.98 -13.36 -14.07
N LYS A 83 33.42 -12.83 -15.21
CA LYS A 83 34.27 -11.62 -15.23
C LYS A 83 33.60 -10.41 -14.58
N LEU A 84 32.27 -10.33 -14.62
CA LEU A 84 31.53 -9.22 -14.04
C LEU A 84 31.36 -9.38 -12.53
N LEU A 85 31.14 -10.61 -12.07
CA LEU A 85 31.12 -10.97 -10.65
C LEU A 85 32.46 -10.69 -9.97
N GLU A 86 33.58 -11.07 -10.60
CA GLU A 86 34.93 -10.82 -10.10
C GLU A 86 35.27 -9.34 -10.01
N LYS A 87 34.78 -8.54 -10.97
CA LYS A 87 34.98 -7.09 -10.96
C LYS A 87 34.17 -6.40 -9.87
N SER A 88 32.90 -6.76 -9.75
CA SER A 88 32.00 -6.15 -8.77
C SER A 88 30.73 -6.99 -8.60
N GLN A 89 30.43 -7.35 -7.36
CA GLN A 89 29.22 -8.07 -7.02
C GLN A 89 27.96 -7.18 -7.25
N CYS A 90 28.04 -5.87 -6.99
CA CYS A 90 26.94 -4.93 -7.20
C CYS A 90 26.45 -4.87 -8.65
N LEU A 91 27.37 -4.68 -9.61
CA LEU A 91 26.99 -4.58 -11.03
C LEU A 91 26.40 -5.90 -11.54
N PHE A 92 26.86 -7.03 -10.99
CA PHE A 92 26.32 -8.33 -11.30
C PHE A 92 24.86 -8.44 -10.83
N LEU A 93 24.58 -8.07 -9.58
CA LEU A 93 23.23 -8.09 -9.02
C LEU A 93 22.30 -7.09 -9.71
N SER A 94 22.78 -5.91 -10.10
CA SER A 94 21.97 -4.93 -10.82
C SER A 94 21.52 -5.44 -12.20
N LYS A 95 22.43 -6.10 -12.95
CA LYS A 95 22.13 -6.60 -14.30
C LYS A 95 21.41 -7.95 -14.31
N PHE A 96 21.84 -8.88 -13.48
CA PHE A 96 21.38 -10.27 -13.50
C PHE A 96 20.44 -10.63 -12.35
N GLY A 97 20.27 -9.73 -11.37
CA GLY A 97 19.50 -9.93 -10.13
C GLY A 97 18.14 -10.59 -10.32
N HIS A 98 17.35 -10.09 -11.27
CA HIS A 98 16.01 -10.59 -11.55
C HIS A 98 15.97 -12.04 -12.03
N TYR A 99 17.09 -12.55 -12.56
CA TYR A 99 17.23 -13.91 -13.07
C TYR A 99 17.90 -14.85 -12.06
N LEU A 100 18.15 -14.43 -10.82
CA LEU A 100 18.64 -15.33 -9.77
C LEU A 100 17.49 -16.05 -9.05
N LYS A 101 17.82 -16.97 -8.15
CA LYS A 101 16.90 -17.61 -7.21
C LYS A 101 17.27 -17.18 -5.80
N VAL A 102 16.34 -17.37 -4.86
CA VAL A 102 16.55 -17.08 -3.42
C VAL A 102 17.79 -17.80 -2.88
N GLU A 103 17.99 -19.07 -3.26
CA GLU A 103 19.15 -19.89 -2.88
C GLU A 103 20.48 -19.23 -3.27
N HIS A 104 20.53 -18.56 -4.42
CA HIS A 104 21.75 -17.94 -4.92
C HIS A 104 22.10 -16.64 -4.17
N LEU A 105 21.13 -16.03 -3.47
CA LEU A 105 21.34 -14.81 -2.69
C LEU A 105 22.12 -15.08 -1.40
N GLU A 106 22.17 -16.33 -0.93
CA GLU A 106 22.95 -16.72 0.25
C GLU A 106 24.45 -16.53 0.03
N TYR A 107 24.92 -16.70 -1.21
CA TYR A 107 26.31 -16.46 -1.60
C TYR A 107 26.76 -15.03 -1.28
N PHE A 108 25.87 -14.05 -1.45
CA PHE A 108 26.16 -12.62 -1.24
C PHE A 108 25.89 -12.16 0.19
N GLY A 109 25.38 -13.02 1.08
CA GLY A 109 25.04 -12.63 2.45
C GLY A 109 26.23 -12.21 3.32
N LYS A 110 27.46 -12.53 2.90
CA LYS A 110 28.70 -12.24 3.62
C LYS A 110 29.47 -11.02 3.05
N SER A 111 28.97 -10.34 2.02
CA SER A 111 29.65 -9.18 1.44
C SER A 111 29.62 -7.98 2.38
N GLN A 112 30.76 -7.31 2.58
CA GLN A 112 30.87 -6.10 3.42
C GLN A 112 30.32 -4.84 2.73
N ASP A 113 30.14 -4.89 1.41
CA ASP A 113 29.73 -3.74 0.61
C ASP A 113 28.24 -3.42 0.82
N TYR A 114 27.97 -2.19 1.26
CA TYR A 114 26.61 -1.69 1.48
C TYR A 114 25.71 -1.85 0.24
N GLU A 115 26.24 -1.56 -0.95
CA GLU A 115 25.51 -1.68 -2.22
C GLU A 115 25.12 -3.14 -2.54
N THR A 116 26.01 -4.10 -2.27
CA THR A 116 25.73 -5.52 -2.47
C THR A 116 24.61 -5.96 -1.52
N VAL A 117 24.69 -5.56 -0.23
CA VAL A 117 23.67 -5.84 0.77
C VAL A 117 22.32 -5.23 0.38
N TYR A 118 22.32 -3.98 -0.11
CA TYR A 118 21.12 -3.31 -0.61
C TYR A 118 20.46 -4.10 -1.75
N HIS A 119 21.24 -4.48 -2.76
CA HIS A 119 20.73 -5.25 -3.89
C HIS A 119 20.25 -6.65 -3.49
N VAL A 120 20.92 -7.32 -2.55
CA VAL A 120 20.47 -8.62 -2.00
C VAL A 120 19.14 -8.47 -1.28
N ASN A 121 19.01 -7.47 -0.40
CA ASN A 121 17.76 -7.21 0.32
C ASN A 121 16.63 -6.86 -0.66
N ARG A 122 16.92 -6.06 -1.70
CA ARG A 122 15.98 -5.75 -2.78
C ARG A 122 15.49 -7.02 -3.48
N LEU A 123 16.41 -7.91 -3.86
CA LEU A 123 16.05 -9.17 -4.52
C LEU A 123 15.28 -10.12 -3.59
N ARG A 124 15.63 -10.18 -2.30
CA ARG A 124 14.86 -10.94 -1.30
C ARG A 124 13.41 -10.47 -1.24
N ARG A 125 13.17 -9.15 -1.27
CA ARG A 125 11.81 -8.58 -1.32
C ARG A 125 11.09 -8.88 -2.63
N TYR A 126 11.81 -8.83 -3.76
CA TYR A 126 11.24 -9.16 -5.07
C TYR A 126 10.78 -10.63 -5.16
N PHE A 127 11.56 -11.57 -4.61
CA PHE A 127 11.17 -12.99 -4.58
C PHE A 127 10.07 -13.30 -3.57
N ASN A 128 9.91 -12.49 -2.53
CA ASN A 128 8.83 -12.66 -1.58
C ASN A 128 7.55 -11.99 -2.10
N ASN A 129 6.58 -12.82 -2.49
CA ASN A 129 5.31 -12.36 -3.05
C ASN A 129 4.52 -11.43 -2.12
N SER A 130 4.60 -11.63 -0.80
CA SER A 130 3.88 -10.79 0.16
C SER A 130 4.46 -9.37 0.21
N THR A 131 5.78 -9.26 0.37
CA THR A 131 6.46 -7.96 0.34
C THR A 131 6.34 -7.29 -1.03
N ARG A 132 6.37 -8.07 -2.12
CA ARG A 132 6.16 -7.55 -3.48
C ARG A 132 4.76 -6.95 -3.64
N ARG A 133 3.72 -7.59 -3.10
CA ARG A 133 2.34 -7.05 -3.14
C ARG A 133 2.26 -5.71 -2.40
N ILE A 134 2.92 -5.60 -1.24
CA ILE A 134 2.98 -4.36 -0.45
C ILE A 134 3.74 -3.29 -1.24
N ASP A 135 4.91 -3.61 -1.79
CA ASP A 135 5.71 -2.67 -2.59
C ASP A 135 4.96 -2.17 -3.82
N ILE A 136 4.27 -3.05 -4.55
CA ILE A 136 3.43 -2.68 -5.68
C ILE A 136 2.31 -1.73 -5.23
N ARG A 137 1.63 -2.05 -4.12
CA ARG A 137 0.54 -1.19 -3.59
C ARG A 137 1.08 0.18 -3.18
N ASN A 138 2.26 0.24 -2.57
CA ASN A 138 2.91 1.49 -2.16
C ASN A 138 3.36 2.32 -3.37
N ARG A 139 3.95 1.69 -4.40
CA ARG A 139 4.31 2.35 -5.67
C ARG A 139 3.08 2.90 -6.39
N ARG A 140 2.02 2.09 -6.49
CA ARG A 140 0.74 2.54 -7.05
C ARG A 140 0.14 3.67 -6.25
N TYR A 141 0.29 3.70 -4.93
CA TYR A 141 -0.18 4.79 -4.10
C TYR A 141 0.57 6.10 -4.37
N GLU A 142 1.89 6.07 -4.54
CA GLU A 142 2.64 7.25 -4.96
C GLU A 142 2.29 7.70 -6.38
N ALA A 143 2.13 6.75 -7.32
CA ALA A 143 1.66 7.08 -8.66
C ALA A 143 0.25 7.70 -8.64
N LEU A 144 -0.65 7.19 -7.80
CA LEU A 144 -1.99 7.73 -7.58
C LEU A 144 -1.92 9.18 -7.11
N LYS A 145 -1.10 9.49 -6.08
CA LYS A 145 -0.90 10.87 -5.61
C LYS A 145 -0.43 11.79 -6.73
N MET A 146 0.57 11.35 -7.50
CA MET A 146 1.08 12.14 -8.62
C MET A 146 0.03 12.37 -9.72
N LEU A 147 -0.80 11.37 -10.01
CA LEU A 147 -1.87 11.49 -11.01
C LEU A 147 -3.01 12.40 -10.53
N ILE A 148 -3.32 12.39 -9.24
CA ILE A 148 -4.29 13.31 -8.63
C ILE A 148 -3.75 14.75 -8.68
N GLU A 149 -2.48 14.96 -8.36
CA GLU A 149 -1.85 16.29 -8.43
C GLU A 149 -1.85 16.85 -9.85
N LYS A 150 -1.58 16.01 -10.86
CA LYS A 150 -1.67 16.40 -12.27
C LYS A 150 -3.12 16.67 -12.72
N GLY A 151 -4.09 15.94 -12.17
CA GLY A 151 -5.53 16.18 -12.37
C GLY A 151 -6.14 15.63 -13.68
N ASP A 152 -5.34 15.10 -14.60
CA ASP A 152 -5.83 14.62 -15.90
C ASP A 152 -6.57 13.27 -15.78
N TYR A 153 -5.89 12.26 -15.20
CA TYR A 153 -6.35 10.87 -15.20
C TYR A 153 -7.55 10.63 -14.27
N PHE A 154 -7.58 11.30 -13.12
CA PHE A 154 -8.65 11.21 -12.13
C PHE A 154 -9.65 12.37 -12.23
N SER A 155 -9.77 12.98 -13.41
CA SER A 155 -10.89 13.87 -13.69
C SER A 155 -12.21 13.08 -13.72
N GLU A 156 -13.31 13.70 -13.31
CA GLU A 156 -14.62 13.05 -13.25
C GLU A 156 -15.05 12.49 -14.61
N CYS A 157 -14.78 13.24 -15.69
CA CYS A 157 -15.07 12.81 -17.06
C CYS A 157 -14.27 11.55 -17.47
N GLU A 158 -12.98 11.48 -17.16
CA GLU A 158 -12.16 10.31 -17.49
C GLU A 158 -12.52 9.10 -16.63
N MET A 159 -12.83 9.30 -15.35
CA MET A 159 -13.32 8.22 -14.49
C MET A 159 -14.67 7.66 -14.96
N MET A 160 -15.58 8.53 -15.39
CA MET A 160 -16.87 8.14 -15.96
C MET A 160 -16.68 7.33 -17.25
N LYS A 161 -15.72 7.70 -18.11
CA LYS A 161 -15.45 6.95 -19.34
C LYS A 161 -14.96 5.52 -19.06
N ARG A 162 -14.09 5.38 -18.06
CA ARG A 162 -13.52 4.09 -17.64
C ARG A 162 -14.56 3.17 -16.99
N ASN A 163 -15.44 3.71 -16.14
CA ASN A 163 -16.46 2.91 -15.48
C ASN A 163 -17.84 3.60 -15.49
N PRO A 164 -18.56 3.56 -16.64
CA PRO A 164 -19.81 4.28 -16.81
C PRO A 164 -20.95 3.72 -15.98
N LEU A 165 -21.00 2.40 -15.74
CA LEU A 165 -22.06 1.79 -14.93
C LEU A 165 -21.99 2.24 -13.47
N LEU A 166 -20.80 2.16 -12.88
CA LEU A 166 -20.55 2.64 -11.53
C LEU A 166 -20.88 4.14 -11.39
N TYR A 167 -20.52 4.94 -12.40
CA TYR A 167 -20.85 6.36 -12.43
C TYR A 167 -22.36 6.58 -12.47
N GLU A 168 -23.11 5.84 -13.30
CA GLU A 168 -24.56 5.98 -13.38
C GLU A 168 -25.22 5.66 -12.02
N HIS A 169 -24.80 4.57 -11.36
CA HIS A 169 -25.33 4.16 -10.07
C HIS A 169 -25.09 5.17 -8.92
N LEU A 170 -23.87 5.71 -8.81
CA LEU A 170 -23.50 6.58 -7.70
C LEU A 170 -23.72 8.07 -7.98
N VAL A 171 -23.60 8.50 -9.24
CA VAL A 171 -23.61 9.93 -9.60
C VAL A 171 -24.72 10.22 -10.60
N GLY A 172 -24.78 9.49 -11.71
CA GLY A 172 -25.67 9.76 -12.84
C GLY A 172 -27.16 9.75 -12.49
N GLN A 173 -27.63 8.87 -11.61
CA GLN A 173 -29.03 8.83 -11.18
C GLN A 173 -29.51 10.09 -10.45
N TYR A 174 -28.58 10.83 -9.82
CA TYR A 174 -28.89 11.97 -8.96
C TYR A 174 -28.56 13.32 -9.60
N LEU A 175 -27.98 13.31 -10.81
CA LEU A 175 -27.81 14.54 -11.60
C LEU A 175 -29.14 14.95 -12.24
N THR A 176 -29.47 16.23 -12.13
CA THR A 176 -30.60 16.83 -12.84
C THR A 176 -30.37 16.82 -14.36
N GLU A 177 -31.44 16.81 -15.16
CA GLU A 177 -31.34 16.85 -16.62
C GLU A 177 -30.62 18.13 -17.12
N GLU A 178 -30.70 19.22 -16.36
CA GLU A 178 -29.96 20.45 -16.64
C GLU A 178 -28.46 20.28 -16.39
N GLU A 179 -28.06 19.65 -15.30
CA GLU A 179 -26.66 19.33 -15.01
C GLU A 179 -26.07 18.35 -16.04
N LYS A 180 -26.83 17.31 -16.41
CA LYS A 180 -26.44 16.38 -17.49
C LYS A 180 -26.25 17.11 -18.80
N LYS A 181 -27.16 18.04 -19.15
CA LYS A 181 -27.00 18.88 -20.34
C LYS A 181 -25.77 19.77 -20.23
N THR A 182 -25.50 20.43 -19.11
CA THR A 182 -24.30 21.27 -18.98
C THR A 182 -23.00 20.50 -19.15
N ARG A 183 -22.96 19.24 -18.71
CA ARG A 183 -21.83 18.32 -18.92
C ARG A 183 -21.69 17.93 -20.38
N ASP A 184 -22.80 17.57 -21.02
CA ASP A 184 -22.83 17.08 -22.40
C ASP A 184 -22.74 18.24 -23.42
N THR A 185 -23.08 19.46 -23.03
CA THR A 185 -22.95 20.65 -23.87
C THR A 185 -21.55 21.23 -23.76
N PHE A 186 -20.73 20.94 -24.75
CA PHE A 186 -19.50 21.67 -25.00
C PHE A 186 -19.79 23.12 -25.42
N ASP A 187 -18.78 24.01 -25.30
CA ASP A 187 -18.90 25.44 -25.60
C ASP A 187 -19.13 25.65 -27.12
N THR A 188 -20.41 25.67 -27.53
CA THR A 188 -20.91 25.73 -28.92
C THR A 188 -20.33 26.83 -29.82
N LYS A 189 -19.50 27.73 -29.28
CA LYS A 189 -18.87 28.85 -29.97
C LYS A 189 -17.59 28.47 -30.72
N SER A 190 -16.94 27.34 -30.39
CA SER A 190 -15.64 26.94 -30.96
C SER A 190 -15.60 25.54 -31.58
N ILE A 191 -16.74 24.84 -31.66
CA ILE A 191 -16.78 23.41 -32.03
C ILE A 191 -16.83 23.24 -33.56
N THR A 192 -15.90 22.46 -34.10
CA THR A 192 -15.90 22.06 -35.52
C THR A 192 -16.82 20.87 -35.73
N TYR A 193 -17.36 20.68 -36.93
CA TYR A 193 -18.17 19.50 -37.27
C TYR A 193 -17.48 18.15 -36.95
N ILE A 194 -16.15 18.10 -37.06
CA ILE A 194 -15.34 16.94 -36.68
C ILE A 194 -15.46 16.65 -35.19
N ASP A 195 -15.44 17.67 -34.34
CA ASP A 195 -15.54 17.51 -32.88
C ASP A 195 -16.92 16.97 -32.49
N ILE A 196 -17.99 17.44 -33.15
CA ILE A 196 -19.35 16.90 -32.97
C ILE A 196 -19.41 15.43 -33.39
N LEU A 197 -18.78 15.07 -34.53
CA LEU A 197 -18.72 13.69 -34.97
C LEU A 197 -17.94 12.81 -33.98
N MET A 198 -16.78 13.27 -33.51
CA MET A 198 -15.99 12.54 -32.53
C MET A 198 -16.77 12.35 -31.23
N GLU A 199 -17.48 13.37 -30.77
CA GLU A 199 -18.36 13.32 -29.60
C GLU A 199 -19.50 12.31 -29.79
N THR A 200 -20.12 12.24 -30.97
CA THR A 200 -21.15 11.21 -31.25
C THR A 200 -20.58 9.80 -31.15
N VAL A 201 -19.39 9.58 -31.72
CA VAL A 201 -18.71 8.28 -31.65
C VAL A 201 -18.33 7.94 -30.21
N GLU A 202 -17.86 8.91 -29.42
CA GLU A 202 -17.52 8.72 -28.01
C GLU A 202 -18.76 8.37 -27.17
N ARG A 203 -19.87 9.08 -27.39
CA ARG A 203 -21.16 8.80 -26.72
C ARG A 203 -21.67 7.39 -27.04
N ASP A 204 -21.63 7.00 -28.32
CA ASP A 204 -22.07 5.67 -28.74
C ASP A 204 -21.19 4.57 -28.13
N LYS A 205 -19.87 4.80 -28.04
CA LYS A 205 -18.93 3.90 -27.35
C LYS A 205 -19.27 3.78 -25.87
N LEU A 206 -19.53 4.90 -25.19
CA LEU A 206 -19.89 4.91 -23.77
C LEU A 206 -21.20 4.18 -23.52
N GLN A 207 -22.21 4.41 -24.35
CA GLN A 207 -23.51 3.74 -24.23
C GLN A 207 -23.37 2.23 -24.46
N LYS A 208 -22.55 1.81 -25.42
CA LYS A 208 -22.25 0.39 -25.63
C LYS A 208 -21.49 -0.20 -24.43
N HIS A 209 -20.51 0.53 -23.89
CA HIS A 209 -19.75 0.07 -22.73
C HIS A 209 -20.65 -0.11 -21.50
N LEU A 210 -21.52 0.86 -21.21
CA LEU A 210 -22.53 0.78 -20.17
C LEU A 210 -23.44 -0.44 -20.34
N LYS A 211 -23.96 -0.65 -21.55
CA LYS A 211 -24.83 -1.80 -21.86
C LYS A 211 -24.11 -3.13 -21.63
N ASN A 212 -22.86 -3.25 -22.06
CA ASN A 212 -22.06 -4.45 -21.85
C ASN A 212 -21.81 -4.72 -20.36
N GLN A 213 -21.50 -3.69 -19.56
CA GLN A 213 -21.29 -3.85 -18.11
C GLN A 213 -22.58 -4.29 -17.41
N GLN A 214 -23.73 -3.74 -17.80
CA GLN A 214 -25.03 -4.16 -17.26
C GLN A 214 -25.35 -5.61 -17.61
N GLU A 215 -25.12 -6.02 -18.86
CA GLU A 215 -25.32 -7.41 -19.30
C GLU A 215 -24.43 -8.40 -18.53
N GLU A 216 -23.17 -8.03 -18.27
CA GLU A 216 -22.23 -8.85 -17.46
C GLU A 216 -22.68 -8.97 -16.00
N GLU A 217 -23.18 -7.88 -15.37
CA GLU A 217 -23.73 -7.94 -14.01
C GLU A 217 -25.03 -8.77 -13.94
N ASP A 218 -25.90 -8.65 -14.94
CA ASP A 218 -27.16 -9.40 -15.01
C ASP A 218 -26.91 -10.90 -15.27
N GLU A 219 -25.95 -11.26 -16.13
CA GLU A 219 -25.56 -12.66 -16.40
C GLU A 219 -25.04 -13.36 -15.14
N VAL A 220 -24.13 -12.70 -14.40
CA VAL A 220 -23.62 -13.23 -13.12
C VAL A 220 -24.74 -13.40 -12.09
N ARG A 221 -25.74 -12.52 -12.09
CA ARG A 221 -26.90 -12.65 -11.20
C ARG A 221 -27.78 -13.83 -11.58
N GLU A 222 -28.06 -14.03 -12.87
CA GLU A 222 -28.88 -15.15 -13.36
C GLU A 222 -28.23 -16.52 -13.10
N GLU A 223 -26.90 -16.63 -13.21
CA GLU A 223 -26.16 -17.86 -12.89
C GLU A 223 -26.26 -18.23 -11.39
N ASN A 224 -26.27 -17.23 -10.50
CA ASN A 224 -26.27 -17.45 -9.05
C ASN A 224 -27.67 -17.76 -8.49
N ASP A 225 -28.74 -17.31 -9.16
CA ASP A 225 -30.13 -17.58 -8.79
C ASP A 225 -30.63 -18.96 -9.27
N SER A 226 -29.83 -19.71 -10.04
CA SER A 226 -30.20 -21.02 -10.62
C SER A 226 -29.85 -22.24 -9.75
N ASP A 227 -29.31 -22.07 -8.54
CA ASP A 227 -28.80 -23.16 -7.69
C ASP A 227 -29.66 -23.43 -6.41
N ASP A 228 -30.91 -22.93 -6.36
CA ASP A 228 -31.83 -23.11 -5.21
C ASP A 228 -33.14 -23.83 -5.58
N ASP A 229 -33.03 -24.95 -6.30
CA ASP A 229 -34.13 -25.88 -6.51
C ASP A 229 -33.61 -27.33 -6.49
N GLU A 230 -33.29 -27.88 -5.31
CA GLU A 230 -33.47 -29.32 -5.06
C GLU A 230 -33.56 -29.68 -3.56
N GLU A 231 -34.66 -30.37 -3.26
CA GLU A 231 -34.92 -31.25 -2.10
C GLU A 231 -35.59 -30.68 -0.83
N SER A 232 -36.92 -30.52 -0.96
CA SER A 232 -37.87 -30.77 0.12
C SER A 232 -37.96 -32.29 0.37
N ASP A 233 -37.38 -32.79 1.47
CA ASP A 233 -37.85 -34.04 2.08
C ASP A 233 -38.06 -33.88 3.60
N ALA A 234 -39.20 -34.41 4.05
CA ALA A 234 -39.75 -34.23 5.37
C ALA A 234 -39.20 -35.28 6.34
N SER A 235 -38.80 -34.85 7.54
CA SER A 235 -39.00 -35.70 8.72
C SER A 235 -39.28 -34.86 9.96
N SER A 236 -40.48 -35.06 10.49
CA SER A 236 -40.94 -34.54 11.77
C SER A 236 -40.22 -35.24 12.91
N ILE A 237 -39.48 -34.50 13.74
CA ILE A 237 -39.21 -34.89 15.14
C ILE A 237 -39.59 -33.71 16.03
N GLU A 238 -40.67 -33.90 16.78
CA GLU A 238 -41.10 -33.06 17.88
C GLU A 238 -40.19 -33.31 19.09
N PHE A 239 -39.59 -32.25 19.65
CA PHE A 239 -39.33 -32.18 21.08
C PHE A 239 -39.32 -30.72 21.53
N GLU A 240 -40.28 -30.38 22.39
CA GLU A 240 -40.43 -29.07 23.00
C GLU A 240 -39.34 -28.81 24.04
N THR A 241 -38.70 -27.64 23.99
CA THR A 241 -38.37 -26.85 25.20
C THR A 241 -38.36 -25.35 24.86
N ASN A 242 -39.03 -24.57 25.70
CA ASN A 242 -39.27 -23.13 25.60
C ASN A 242 -38.00 -22.27 25.42
N CYS A 243 -38.02 -21.35 24.45
CA CYS A 243 -37.23 -20.12 24.46
C CYS A 243 -38.00 -19.00 23.73
N ASP A 244 -37.93 -17.80 24.29
CA ASP A 244 -38.74 -16.62 24.01
C ASP A 244 -38.84 -16.21 22.52
N LYS A 245 -40.09 -16.09 22.05
CA LYS A 245 -40.42 -15.55 20.73
C LYS A 245 -40.34 -14.03 20.74
N GLN A 246 -39.16 -13.47 20.51
CA GLN A 246 -39.05 -12.18 19.82
C GLN A 246 -38.90 -12.45 18.32
N LYS A 247 -40.00 -12.25 17.58
CA LYS A 247 -40.00 -12.26 16.12
C LYS A 247 -39.10 -11.14 15.62
N HIS A 248 -37.91 -11.50 15.15
CA HIS A 248 -37.10 -10.66 14.27
C HIS A 248 -37.86 -10.47 12.95
N ARG A 249 -38.67 -9.40 12.86
CA ARG A 249 -39.25 -8.93 11.61
C ARG A 249 -38.09 -8.50 10.71
N ARG A 250 -37.79 -9.34 9.72
CA ARG A 250 -36.91 -8.99 8.61
C ARG A 250 -37.61 -7.91 7.79
N TRP A 251 -36.91 -6.81 7.54
CA TRP A 251 -37.40 -5.69 6.74
C TRP A 251 -37.73 -6.19 5.33
N GLY A 252 -38.98 -6.02 4.89
CA GLY A 252 -39.40 -6.31 3.51
C GLY A 252 -40.65 -7.19 3.34
N GLU A 253 -41.14 -7.86 4.38
CA GLU A 253 -42.39 -8.64 4.30
C GLU A 253 -43.58 -7.82 4.81
N ASP A 254 -44.17 -7.02 3.94
CA ASP A 254 -45.63 -6.87 3.87
C ASP A 254 -46.01 -6.06 2.62
N LEU A 255 -46.99 -6.62 1.88
CA LEU A 255 -47.80 -6.07 0.77
C LEU A 255 -47.68 -6.87 -0.53
N ASN A 256 -48.33 -8.05 -0.57
CA ASN A 256 -48.92 -8.53 -1.82
C ASN A 256 -50.08 -9.50 -1.56
N GLU A 257 -51.27 -8.94 -1.33
CA GLU A 257 -52.52 -9.62 -1.69
C GLU A 257 -53.47 -8.60 -2.34
N LYS A 258 -53.44 -8.55 -3.68
CA LYS A 258 -54.63 -8.70 -4.56
C LYS A 258 -54.27 -8.41 -6.01
N GLU A 259 -54.64 -9.35 -6.86
CA GLU A 259 -54.49 -9.32 -8.31
C GLU A 259 -55.36 -8.25 -9.00
N HIS A 260 -54.93 -7.96 -10.24
CA HIS A 260 -55.68 -7.49 -11.42
C HIS A 260 -55.78 -5.97 -11.75
N LYS A 261 -55.05 -5.64 -12.84
CA LYS A 261 -55.37 -4.77 -14.01
C LYS A 261 -54.51 -3.51 -14.22
N ASP A 262 -54.16 -3.35 -15.51
CA ASP A 262 -53.62 -2.19 -16.24
C ASP A 262 -52.09 -1.97 -16.30
N LYS A 263 -51.45 -2.57 -17.32
CA LYS A 263 -50.01 -2.50 -17.66
C LYS A 263 -49.53 -1.19 -18.32
N ASP A 264 -50.33 -0.13 -18.38
CA ASP A 264 -49.97 1.11 -19.11
C ASP A 264 -49.75 2.35 -18.22
N ARG A 265 -49.85 2.24 -16.90
CA ARG A 265 -49.63 3.40 -15.98
C ARG A 265 -48.34 3.35 -15.16
N ASP A 266 -47.65 2.22 -15.09
CA ASP A 266 -46.52 2.05 -14.17
C ASP A 266 -45.19 2.62 -14.67
N LYS A 267 -45.03 2.89 -15.97
CA LYS A 267 -43.83 3.56 -16.48
C LYS A 267 -43.70 5.02 -16.05
N LYS A 268 -44.79 5.66 -15.59
CA LYS A 268 -44.79 7.09 -15.22
C LYS A 268 -44.63 7.33 -13.72
N LEU A 269 -44.80 6.31 -12.88
CA LEU A 269 -44.74 6.46 -11.42
C LEU A 269 -43.37 6.10 -10.83
N GLN A 270 -42.54 5.32 -11.54
CA GLN A 270 -41.17 5.03 -11.09
C GLN A 270 -40.23 6.24 -11.21
N ASN A 271 -40.44 7.15 -12.17
CA ASN A 271 -39.66 8.39 -12.29
C ASN A 271 -40.00 9.44 -11.21
N SER A 272 -41.11 9.29 -10.48
CA SER A 272 -41.53 10.25 -9.44
C SER A 272 -41.02 9.93 -8.03
N LYS A 273 -40.39 8.76 -7.84
CA LYS A 273 -39.60 8.41 -6.65
C LYS A 273 -38.13 8.80 -6.87
N MET A 274 -37.88 9.95 -7.48
CA MET A 274 -36.61 10.65 -7.30
C MET A 274 -36.50 10.91 -5.80
N HIS A 275 -35.76 10.03 -5.12
CA HIS A 275 -35.44 10.21 -3.71
C HIS A 275 -34.84 11.62 -3.63
N LYS A 276 -35.48 12.50 -2.86
CA LYS A 276 -34.94 13.83 -2.56
C LYS A 276 -33.75 13.62 -1.63
N ILE A 277 -32.70 13.04 -2.19
CA ILE A 277 -31.44 12.79 -1.55
C ILE A 277 -30.84 14.16 -1.27
N SER A 278 -30.39 14.34 -0.04
CA SER A 278 -29.81 15.59 0.40
C SER A 278 -28.60 15.92 -0.47
N ASN A 279 -28.35 17.21 -0.71
CA ASN A 279 -27.10 17.64 -1.35
C ASN A 279 -25.85 17.10 -0.63
N GLN A 280 -25.96 16.78 0.66
CA GLN A 280 -24.89 16.11 1.42
C GLN A 280 -24.70 14.65 0.99
N GLU A 281 -25.78 13.90 0.82
CA GLU A 281 -25.75 12.51 0.38
C GLU A 281 -25.24 12.41 -1.07
N ILE A 282 -25.63 13.34 -1.96
CA ILE A 282 -25.08 13.41 -3.32
C ILE A 282 -23.55 13.61 -3.29
N LYS A 283 -23.04 14.45 -2.38
CA LYS A 283 -21.58 14.62 -2.21
C LYS A 283 -20.90 13.36 -1.70
N LEU A 284 -21.53 12.64 -0.77
CA LEU A 284 -21.00 11.37 -0.26
C LEU A 284 -20.93 10.31 -1.38
N LEU A 285 -21.98 10.19 -2.18
CA LEU A 285 -22.01 9.26 -3.31
C LEU A 285 -20.96 9.60 -4.38
N ARG A 286 -20.73 10.89 -4.65
CA ARG A 286 -19.62 11.33 -5.52
C ARG A 286 -18.25 10.97 -4.92
N GLN A 287 -18.08 11.14 -3.61
CA GLN A 287 -16.85 10.75 -2.94
C GLN A 287 -16.65 9.23 -2.93
N GLU A 288 -17.72 8.45 -2.81
CA GLU A 288 -17.70 7.00 -2.91
C GLU A 288 -17.26 6.56 -4.32
N PHE A 289 -17.82 7.19 -5.36
CA PHE A 289 -17.39 6.96 -6.74
C PHE A 289 -15.89 7.20 -6.92
N ILE A 290 -15.39 8.33 -6.41
CA ILE A 290 -13.97 8.66 -6.46
C ILE A 290 -13.12 7.63 -5.71
N THR A 291 -13.55 7.26 -4.50
CA THR A 291 -12.85 6.30 -3.65
C THR A 291 -12.79 4.92 -4.29
N ASN A 292 -13.88 4.46 -4.89
CA ASN A 292 -13.94 3.18 -5.60
C ASN A 292 -12.98 3.15 -6.79
N MET A 293 -12.91 4.23 -7.56
CA MET A 293 -11.97 4.35 -8.68
C MET A 293 -10.52 4.38 -8.21
N TYR A 294 -10.22 5.04 -7.08
CA TYR A 294 -8.88 4.99 -6.46
C TYR A 294 -8.53 3.59 -5.98
N GLN A 295 -9.47 2.89 -5.35
CA GLN A 295 -9.26 1.51 -4.90
C GLN A 295 -9.04 0.56 -6.09
N SER A 296 -9.85 0.69 -7.14
CA SER A 296 -9.70 -0.09 -8.38
C SER A 296 -8.32 0.14 -9.01
N PHE A 297 -7.83 1.39 -8.99
CA PHE A 297 -6.49 1.71 -9.43
C PHE A 297 -5.41 1.02 -8.58
N LEU A 298 -5.49 1.13 -7.25
CA LEU A 298 -4.52 0.52 -6.32
C LEU A 298 -4.51 -1.01 -6.43
N ASP A 299 -5.68 -1.63 -6.58
CA ASP A 299 -5.83 -3.08 -6.69
C ASP A 299 -5.37 -3.62 -8.07
N GLY A 300 -5.21 -2.76 -9.08
CA GLY A 300 -4.74 -3.17 -10.40
C GLY A 300 -5.84 -3.62 -11.35
N LYS A 301 -7.09 -3.19 -11.10
CA LYS A 301 -8.27 -3.60 -11.86
C LYS A 301 -8.58 -2.64 -13.02
N ASP A 302 -7.87 -1.52 -13.11
CA ASP A 302 -8.08 -0.51 -14.13
C ASP A 302 -7.47 -0.94 -15.47
N ARG A 303 -8.32 -1.36 -16.40
CA ARG A 303 -7.88 -1.92 -17.69
C ARG A 303 -7.23 -0.89 -18.61
N ASP A 304 -7.52 0.40 -18.40
CA ASP A 304 -7.05 1.48 -19.26
C ASP A 304 -5.67 2.02 -18.83
N PHE A 305 -5.12 1.55 -17.70
CA PHE A 305 -3.79 1.93 -17.21
C PHE A 305 -2.74 0.85 -17.44
N ASP A 306 -1.58 1.22 -17.97
CA ASP A 306 -0.43 0.31 -18.09
C ASP A 306 0.38 0.27 -16.79
N TYR A 307 0.00 -0.66 -15.90
CA TYR A 307 0.65 -0.87 -14.61
C TYR A 307 2.12 -1.28 -14.70
N SER A 308 2.61 -1.79 -15.84
CA SER A 308 4.03 -2.14 -15.99
C SER A 308 4.94 -0.93 -15.79
N THR A 309 4.44 0.28 -16.07
CA THR A 309 5.19 1.54 -15.91
C THR A 309 5.40 1.96 -14.46
N VAL A 310 4.57 1.46 -13.54
CA VAL A 310 4.57 1.83 -12.11
C VAL A 310 5.04 0.67 -11.25
N ASP A 311 4.53 -0.53 -11.49
CA ASP A 311 4.75 -1.69 -10.62
C ASP A 311 6.22 -2.09 -10.51
N ASP A 312 6.99 -1.94 -11.59
CA ASP A 312 8.42 -2.26 -11.65
C ASP A 312 9.33 -1.02 -11.53
N ASN A 313 8.75 0.17 -11.30
CA ASN A 313 9.50 1.42 -11.24
C ASN A 313 9.86 1.82 -9.81
N GLU A 314 11.17 1.80 -9.53
CA GLU A 314 11.77 2.13 -8.23
C GLU A 314 11.67 3.62 -7.88
N ALA A 315 11.42 4.51 -8.86
CA ALA A 315 11.24 5.94 -8.58
C ALA A 315 9.97 6.24 -7.76
N TYR A 316 9.01 5.32 -7.74
CA TYR A 316 7.79 5.42 -6.93
C TYR A 316 7.93 4.74 -5.56
N ASP A 317 9.11 4.20 -5.22
CA ASP A 317 9.35 3.67 -3.87
C ASP A 317 9.42 4.82 -2.86
N ASN A 318 8.39 4.93 -2.02
CA ASN A 318 8.39 5.86 -0.91
C ASN A 318 9.29 5.32 0.23
N VAL A 319 10.54 5.77 0.25
CA VAL A 319 11.52 5.41 1.28
C VAL A 319 11.08 5.87 2.67
N GLU A 320 10.42 7.02 2.78
CA GLU A 320 9.98 7.57 4.06
C GLU A 320 8.86 6.74 4.68
N LEU A 321 7.84 6.40 3.88
CA LEU A 321 6.76 5.50 4.32
C LEU A 321 7.34 4.16 4.76
N ARG A 322 8.32 3.65 4.02
CA ARG A 322 8.98 2.40 4.36
C ARG A 322 9.75 2.49 5.68
N SER A 323 10.44 3.59 5.94
CA SER A 323 11.13 3.80 7.21
C SER A 323 10.15 3.85 8.38
N GLN A 324 8.99 4.50 8.20
CA GLN A 324 7.92 4.54 9.20
C GLN A 324 7.36 3.14 9.46
N ASP A 325 7.03 2.37 8.42
CA ASP A 325 6.55 0.99 8.57
C ASP A 325 7.57 0.09 9.30
N GLU A 326 8.86 0.26 9.02
CA GLU A 326 9.96 -0.46 9.67
C GLU A 326 10.11 -0.06 11.15
N GLU A 327 9.91 1.22 11.47
CA GLU A 327 9.94 1.78 12.83
C GLU A 327 8.71 1.33 13.65
N GLU A 328 7.50 1.42 13.10
CA GLU A 328 6.28 0.92 13.76
C GLU A 328 6.40 -0.56 14.10
N LYS A 329 6.93 -1.37 13.16
CA LYS A 329 7.18 -2.79 13.40
C LYS A 329 8.20 -3.03 14.51
N TYR A 330 9.21 -2.17 14.63
CA TYR A 330 10.17 -2.23 15.72
C TYR A 330 9.47 -1.97 17.07
N PHE A 331 8.67 -0.90 17.16
CA PHE A 331 7.91 -0.56 18.36
C PHE A 331 6.88 -1.61 18.77
N ASP A 332 6.14 -2.18 17.83
CA ASP A 332 5.16 -3.24 18.11
C ASP A 332 5.82 -4.53 18.62
N SER A 333 7.08 -4.76 18.25
CA SER A 333 7.85 -5.94 18.68
C SER A 333 8.46 -5.77 20.08
N GLU A 334 8.58 -4.54 20.56
CA GLU A 334 9.04 -4.21 21.91
C GLU A 334 7.83 -4.24 22.86
N ALA A 335 7.72 -5.30 23.65
CA ALA A 335 6.74 -5.32 24.72
C ALA A 335 7.09 -4.20 25.72
N PRO A 336 6.12 -3.39 26.20
CA PRO A 336 6.40 -2.34 27.15
C PRO A 336 7.09 -2.96 28.36
N GLU A 337 8.35 -2.58 28.59
CA GLU A 337 9.07 -3.00 29.77
C GLU A 337 8.42 -2.32 30.97
N THR A 338 7.59 -3.08 31.69
CA THR A 338 7.10 -2.63 32.99
C THR A 338 8.30 -2.54 33.89
N ILE A 339 8.80 -1.31 34.11
CA ILE A 339 9.75 -1.01 35.16
C ILE A 339 9.03 -1.32 36.47
N LEU A 340 9.11 -2.58 36.92
CA LEU A 340 8.71 -2.94 38.26
C LEU A 340 9.65 -2.15 39.18
N PRO A 341 9.13 -1.39 40.16
CA PRO A 341 10.00 -0.83 41.18
C PRO A 341 10.69 -2.00 41.87
N CYS A 342 11.97 -2.22 41.55
CA CYS A 342 12.81 -3.18 42.26
C CYS A 342 12.95 -2.67 43.68
N ASN A 343 12.13 -3.20 44.58
CA ASN A 343 12.15 -2.87 46.00
C ASN A 343 13.32 -3.54 46.75
N GLU A 344 14.48 -3.70 46.09
CA GLU A 344 15.70 -4.28 46.67
C GLU A 344 16.96 -3.53 46.20
N CYS A 345 17.01 -2.23 46.50
CA CYS A 345 18.28 -1.50 46.69
C CYS A 345 18.10 -0.65 47.94
N ASN A 346 18.21 -1.25 49.13
CA ASN A 346 18.36 -0.49 50.37
C ASN A 346 19.81 0.00 50.50
N ASP A 347 20.33 0.63 49.43
CA ASP A 347 21.66 1.22 49.38
C ASP A 347 21.49 2.73 49.64
N GLN A 348 21.82 3.14 50.85
CA GLN A 348 21.61 4.50 51.36
C GLN A 348 22.57 5.54 50.74
N ASN A 349 23.04 5.32 49.51
CA ASN A 349 23.97 6.22 48.80
C ASN A 349 23.78 6.22 47.27
N GLU A 350 22.54 6.14 46.77
CA GLU A 350 22.25 6.66 45.42
C GLU A 350 22.13 8.18 45.51
N SER A 351 22.99 8.90 44.78
CA SER A 351 22.96 10.36 44.71
C SER A 351 21.61 10.81 44.18
N GLU A 352 20.89 11.67 44.93
CA GLU A 352 19.61 12.25 44.49
C GLU A 352 19.78 12.89 43.10
N ASP A 353 19.10 12.36 42.08
CA ASP A 353 19.12 12.94 40.74
C ASP A 353 18.31 14.25 40.73
N GLU A 354 18.55 15.14 39.76
CA GLU A 354 17.89 16.46 39.69
C GLU A 354 16.35 16.36 39.69
N LEU A 355 15.80 15.26 39.18
CA LEU A 355 14.37 14.96 39.20
C LEU A 355 13.85 14.61 40.61
N ASP A 356 14.66 13.94 41.44
CA ASP A 356 14.30 13.59 42.81
C ASP A 356 14.23 14.85 43.68
N ILE A 357 15.18 15.76 43.51
CA ILE A 357 15.19 17.07 44.16
C ILE A 357 13.92 17.87 43.80
N TYR A 358 13.55 17.85 42.53
CA TYR A 358 12.34 18.53 42.05
C TYR A 358 11.05 17.93 42.61
N MET A 359 10.92 16.61 42.63
CA MET A 359 9.74 15.92 43.18
C MET A 359 9.62 16.10 44.71
N LYS A 360 10.74 16.18 45.42
CA LYS A 360 10.78 16.44 46.87
C LYS A 360 10.36 17.86 47.18
N SER A 361 10.85 18.84 46.43
CA SER A 361 10.45 20.24 46.58
C SER A 361 8.98 20.50 46.19
N LEU A 362 8.39 19.69 45.32
CA LEU A 362 6.94 19.66 45.08
C LEU A 362 6.14 19.10 46.26
N LYS A 363 6.60 18.02 46.91
CA LYS A 363 5.96 17.46 48.10
C LYS A 363 5.99 18.43 49.30
N GLU A 364 7.05 19.19 49.46
CA GLU A 364 7.16 20.20 50.51
C GLU A 364 6.17 21.36 50.35
N GLN A 365 5.70 21.62 49.12
CA GLN A 365 4.73 22.68 48.83
C GLN A 365 3.26 22.25 48.97
N THR A 366 2.98 20.97 49.19
CA THR A 366 1.63 20.52 49.56
C THR A 366 1.48 20.56 51.08
N PRO A 367 0.75 21.52 51.67
CA PRO A 367 0.46 21.46 53.09
C PRO A 367 -0.37 20.22 53.38
N THR A 368 0.21 19.29 54.13
CA THR A 368 -0.49 18.21 54.83
C THR A 368 -1.53 18.85 55.74
N ASN A 369 -2.76 18.97 55.24
CA ASN A 369 -3.90 19.43 56.00
C ASN A 369 -4.33 18.30 56.94
N ALA A 370 -3.56 18.08 58.01
CA ALA A 370 -3.94 17.25 59.14
C ALA A 370 -4.99 18.02 59.95
N HIS A 371 -6.25 17.89 59.55
CA HIS A 371 -7.38 18.42 60.30
C HIS A 371 -7.95 17.32 61.20
N THR A 372 -7.37 17.19 62.39
CA THR A 372 -7.96 16.54 63.59
C THR A 372 -7.01 16.92 64.75
N SER A 373 -7.41 17.42 65.91
CA SER A 373 -8.62 17.16 66.71
C SER A 373 -8.72 18.20 67.84
N ASP A 374 -9.94 18.42 68.36
CA ASP A 374 -10.29 18.67 69.77
C ASP A 374 -9.69 19.88 70.54
N ASN A 375 -10.54 20.79 71.04
CA ASN A 375 -11.24 20.59 72.32
C ASN A 375 -12.04 21.82 72.81
N GLN A 376 -13.04 21.49 73.62
CA GLN A 376 -13.93 22.32 74.43
C GLN A 376 -13.28 23.52 75.13
N THR A 377 -14.00 24.65 75.19
CA THR A 377 -14.40 25.29 76.45
C THR A 377 -15.72 26.03 76.26
#